data_AF-A0AAV2AJS9-F1
#
_entry.id   AF-A0AAV2AJS9-F1
#
_cell.length_a   1.000
_cell.length_b   1.000
_cell.length_c   1.000
_cell.angle_alpha   90.00
_cell.angle_beta   90.00
_cell.angle_gamma   90.00
#
_symmetry.space_group_name_H-M   'P 1'
#
loop_
_entity.id
_entity.type
_entity.pdbx_description
1 polymer ?
#
loop_
_entity_poly.entity_id
_entity_poly.type
_entity_poly.pdbx_seq_one_letter_code
_entity_poly.pdbx_strand_id
1 'polypeptide(L)'
;MYSHQQGSKNYLHGAAISDMQLSWTGCTLVAIDSLSQIFLYRLCPVTDIGGPMTTSYALTVLEYCLMTGTDWWDVVLSLRPGWIESICEKFTESFNRQPAAAQQGWISRYLSIKGSLYRCLSNGLAKAGDCHALIMLNAISAAMKSLLRPRDLSSQDKGPAENLTAILNSKGTEAVYQMDKVLLHLESKEFTVEPPILQSLQHLTQWVADCALYLLATLPYQSPNHNRYPGGGLVSDPKALNTLRELLVIIRIWSLLNESCLPVFTKMAENLDVLSLLFKLLTKTLLAHGSEPDDSLLDECSLLPNQVLIPIIELGTQAFGVASPALFMNSLPLQFEYYSQPEFLKYNSKVPTIEGTIPQNHKSDIVRHVSLGRNPTHVRQCTRCYSSSMLKAGARSAATRAWDQRWLRCCPCGGQWKFVEIPKS
;
A
#
# COMPACT_ATOMS: atom_id res chain seq x y z
N MET A 1 55.63 -33.46 -37.08
CA MET A 1 56.03 -33.58 -35.67
C MET A 1 56.14 -32.17 -35.10
N TYR A 2 55.05 -31.66 -34.53
CA TYR A 2 55.04 -30.35 -33.90
C TYR A 2 55.47 -30.51 -32.44
N SER A 3 56.61 -29.92 -32.10
CA SER A 3 57.15 -29.85 -30.76
C SER A 3 56.35 -28.85 -29.93
N HIS A 4 55.83 -29.35 -28.80
CA HIS A 4 55.30 -28.56 -27.70
C HIS A 4 56.28 -27.47 -27.26
N GLN A 5 55.85 -26.21 -27.30
CA GLN A 5 56.35 -25.19 -26.39
C GLN A 5 55.20 -24.76 -25.47
N GLN A 6 55.41 -25.04 -24.19
CA GLN A 6 54.61 -24.59 -23.06
C GLN A 6 54.56 -23.05 -23.05
N GLY A 7 53.37 -22.51 -23.29
CA GLY A 7 52.99 -21.17 -22.86
C GLY A 7 51.98 -21.30 -21.73
N SER A 8 52.47 -21.65 -20.54
CA SER A 8 51.71 -21.58 -19.29
C SER A 8 51.25 -20.13 -19.12
N LYS A 9 50.03 -19.81 -19.55
CA LYS A 9 49.39 -18.55 -19.19
C LYS A 9 49.23 -18.57 -17.67
N ASN A 10 50.07 -17.79 -17.00
CA ASN A 10 49.94 -17.46 -15.59
C ASN A 10 48.52 -16.96 -15.33
N TYR A 11 47.64 -17.82 -14.83
CA TYR A 11 46.44 -17.39 -14.13
C TYR A 11 46.93 -16.73 -12.84
N LEU A 12 46.98 -15.39 -12.85
CA LEU A 12 47.01 -14.57 -11.64
C LEU A 12 46.07 -15.19 -10.60
N HIS A 13 46.55 -15.36 -9.37
CA HIS A 13 45.80 -15.92 -8.23
C HIS A 13 44.31 -15.55 -8.31
N GLY A 14 43.52 -16.50 -8.78
CA GLY A 14 42.11 -16.28 -9.10
C GLY A 14 41.33 -16.12 -7.82
N ALA A 15 40.37 -15.20 -7.83
CA ALA A 15 39.44 -15.04 -6.73
C ALA A 15 38.82 -16.40 -6.37
N ALA A 16 38.91 -16.81 -5.11
CA ALA A 16 38.32 -18.04 -4.62
C ALA A 16 37.02 -17.69 -3.90
N ILE A 17 35.97 -18.49 -4.07
CA ILE A 17 34.75 -18.34 -3.28
C ILE A 17 35.12 -18.57 -1.82
N SER A 18 34.87 -17.57 -0.98
CA SER A 18 35.14 -17.61 0.45
C SER A 18 33.94 -18.11 1.25
N ASP A 19 32.72 -17.78 0.82
CA ASP A 19 31.49 -18.19 1.49
C ASP A 19 30.31 -18.23 0.50
N MET A 20 29.32 -19.08 0.78
CA MET A 20 28.08 -19.15 0.02
C MET A 20 26.90 -19.49 0.91
N GLN A 21 25.76 -18.83 0.68
CA GLN A 21 24.53 -19.08 1.42
C GLN A 21 23.30 -19.06 0.52
N LEU A 22 22.41 -20.02 0.73
CA LEU A 22 21.08 -20.03 0.14
C LEU A 22 20.17 -19.04 0.87
N SER A 23 19.39 -18.30 0.08
CA SER A 23 18.24 -17.55 0.58
C SER A 23 17.19 -18.46 1.23
N TRP A 24 16.34 -17.89 2.09
CA TRP A 24 15.36 -18.64 2.87
C TRP A 24 14.35 -19.42 2.02
N THR A 25 14.01 -18.93 0.83
CA THR A 25 13.12 -19.67 -0.09
C THR A 25 13.86 -20.61 -1.02
N GLY A 26 15.21 -20.58 -1.01
CA GLY A 26 16.05 -21.35 -1.92
C GLY A 26 16.06 -20.84 -3.37
N CYS A 27 15.34 -19.75 -3.69
CA CYS A 27 15.29 -19.18 -5.04
C CYS A 27 16.57 -18.43 -5.46
N THR A 28 17.48 -18.18 -4.53
CA THR A 28 18.74 -17.44 -4.76
C THR A 28 19.87 -18.02 -3.92
N LEU A 29 21.08 -18.07 -4.50
CA LEU A 29 22.35 -18.29 -3.81
C LEU A 29 23.16 -17.00 -3.82
N VAL A 30 23.68 -16.60 -2.66
CA VAL A 30 24.63 -15.49 -2.54
C VAL A 30 26.00 -16.09 -2.27
N ALA A 31 27.01 -15.66 -3.02
CA ALA A 31 28.40 -16.05 -2.81
C ALA A 31 29.28 -14.82 -2.65
N ILE A 32 30.32 -14.94 -1.82
CA ILE A 32 31.34 -13.92 -1.64
C ILE A 32 32.68 -14.55 -2.03
N ASP A 33 33.52 -13.81 -2.75
CA ASP A 33 34.87 -14.24 -3.05
C ASP A 33 35.94 -13.61 -2.14
N SER A 34 37.18 -14.08 -2.27
CA SER A 34 38.35 -13.58 -1.57
C SER A 34 38.69 -12.11 -1.88
N LEU A 35 38.02 -11.48 -2.86
CA LEU A 35 38.14 -10.07 -3.22
C LEU A 35 36.96 -9.24 -2.68
N SER A 36 36.12 -9.81 -1.82
CA SER A 36 34.90 -9.18 -1.27
C SER A 36 33.86 -8.80 -2.33
N GLN A 37 33.86 -9.48 -3.49
CA GLN A 37 32.81 -9.33 -4.49
C GLN A 37 31.61 -10.19 -4.08
N ILE A 38 30.40 -9.62 -4.19
CA ILE A 38 29.15 -10.35 -3.95
C ILE A 38 28.59 -10.81 -5.30
N PHE A 39 28.34 -12.11 -5.40
CA PHE A 39 27.67 -12.75 -6.53
C PHE A 39 26.30 -13.21 -6.10
N LEU A 40 25.31 -12.99 -6.95
CA LEU A 40 23.93 -13.43 -6.74
C LEU A 40 23.51 -14.32 -7.89
N TYR A 41 23.24 -15.58 -7.59
CA TYR A 41 22.77 -16.58 -8.55
C TYR A 41 21.29 -16.86 -8.34
N ARG A 42 20.50 -16.69 -9.39
CA ARG A 42 19.11 -17.15 -9.39
C ARG A 42 19.11 -18.66 -9.47
N LEU A 43 18.51 -19.29 -8.48
CA LEU A 43 18.32 -20.73 -8.46
C LEU A 43 16.90 -21.04 -8.90
N CYS A 44 16.78 -22.09 -9.70
CA CYS A 44 15.48 -22.65 -10.04
C CYS A 44 15.15 -23.79 -9.06
N PRO A 45 13.86 -24.07 -8.82
CA PRO A 45 13.45 -25.22 -8.03
C PRO A 45 14.18 -26.49 -8.47
N VAL A 46 14.65 -27.26 -7.49
CA VAL A 46 15.49 -28.46 -7.66
C VAL A 46 14.80 -29.57 -8.47
N THR A 47 13.49 -29.45 -8.75
CA THR A 47 12.73 -30.44 -9.51
C THR A 47 13.23 -30.61 -10.95
N ASP A 48 13.80 -29.56 -11.57
CA ASP A 48 14.45 -29.63 -12.88
C ASP A 48 15.75 -28.81 -12.86
N ILE A 49 16.90 -29.50 -12.89
CA ILE A 49 18.22 -28.84 -12.89
C ILE A 49 18.34 -27.97 -14.16
N GLY A 50 18.35 -26.64 -13.96
CA GLY A 50 18.51 -25.65 -15.03
C GLY A 50 17.22 -25.23 -15.76
N GLY A 51 16.06 -25.79 -15.40
CA GLY A 51 14.76 -25.36 -15.94
C GLY A 51 14.28 -24.06 -15.29
N PRO A 52 13.51 -23.18 -15.97
CA PRO A 52 12.99 -21.95 -15.36
C PRO A 52 11.97 -22.25 -14.25
N MET A 53 11.88 -21.37 -13.25
CA MET A 53 10.82 -21.45 -12.23
C MET A 53 9.43 -21.54 -12.89
N THR A 54 8.57 -22.45 -12.42
CA THR A 54 7.20 -22.54 -12.95
C THR A 54 6.26 -21.61 -12.18
N THR A 55 5.15 -21.21 -12.81
CA THR A 55 4.09 -20.42 -12.15
C THR A 55 3.52 -21.14 -10.92
N SER A 56 3.38 -22.46 -10.98
CA SER A 56 2.85 -23.26 -9.86
C SER A 56 3.80 -23.23 -8.66
N TYR A 57 5.09 -23.47 -8.91
CA TYR A 57 6.09 -23.42 -7.84
C TYR A 57 6.20 -22.02 -7.22
N ALA A 58 6.24 -20.98 -8.06
CA ALA A 58 6.27 -19.60 -7.58
C ALA A 58 5.07 -19.29 -6.67
N LEU A 59 3.88 -19.75 -7.04
CA LEU A 59 2.67 -19.59 -6.24
C LEU A 59 2.79 -20.28 -4.88
N THR A 60 3.25 -21.53 -4.83
CA THR A 60 3.46 -22.27 -3.58
C THR A 60 4.46 -21.57 -2.66
N VAL A 61 5.57 -21.05 -3.21
CA VAL A 61 6.56 -20.34 -2.40
C VAL A 61 6.03 -18.99 -1.90
N LEU A 62 5.22 -18.28 -2.71
CA LEU A 62 4.56 -17.05 -2.28
C LEU A 62 3.52 -17.31 -1.17
N GLU A 63 2.77 -18.41 -1.24
CA GLU A 63 1.87 -18.87 -0.18
C GLU A 63 2.64 -19.23 1.09
N TYR A 64 3.79 -19.90 0.96
CA TYR A 64 4.70 -20.13 2.08
C TYR A 64 5.18 -18.82 2.72
N CYS A 65 5.57 -17.83 1.92
CA CYS A 65 5.94 -16.50 2.41
C CYS A 65 4.76 -15.80 3.11
N LEU A 66 3.55 -15.94 2.58
CA LEU A 66 2.33 -15.42 3.18
C LEU A 66 2.08 -16.03 4.56
N MET A 67 2.28 -17.33 4.74
CA MET A 67 2.01 -18.00 6.01
C MET A 67 3.13 -17.76 7.04
N THR A 68 4.39 -17.91 6.63
CA THR A 68 5.55 -17.87 7.54
C THR A 68 6.03 -16.45 7.83
N GLY A 69 5.72 -15.49 6.97
CA GLY A 69 6.29 -14.14 7.03
C GLY A 69 7.73 -14.05 6.53
N THR A 70 8.23 -15.11 5.88
CA THR A 70 9.51 -15.08 5.15
C THR A 70 9.47 -14.01 4.06
N ASP A 71 10.58 -13.30 3.90
CA ASP A 71 10.70 -12.24 2.89
C ASP A 71 10.72 -12.86 1.47
N TRP A 72 9.92 -12.32 0.56
CA TRP A 72 9.69 -12.83 -0.81
C TRP A 72 10.56 -12.19 -1.89
N TRP A 73 11.58 -11.41 -1.51
CA TRP A 73 12.42 -10.67 -2.45
C TRP A 73 13.12 -11.57 -3.50
N ASP A 74 13.60 -12.73 -3.07
CA ASP A 74 14.31 -13.74 -3.86
C ASP A 74 13.37 -14.45 -4.84
N VAL A 75 12.12 -14.70 -4.44
CA VAL A 75 11.07 -15.20 -5.33
C VAL A 75 10.82 -14.19 -6.45
N VAL A 76 10.70 -12.90 -6.12
CA VAL A 76 10.49 -11.82 -7.11
C VAL A 76 11.65 -11.75 -8.10
N LEU A 77 12.89 -11.90 -7.64
CA LEU A 77 14.08 -11.92 -8.51
C LEU A 77 14.06 -13.05 -9.55
N SER A 78 13.48 -14.20 -9.20
CA SER A 78 13.43 -15.40 -10.04
C SER A 78 12.22 -15.44 -10.99
N LEU A 79 11.34 -14.44 -10.94
CA LEU A 79 10.16 -14.35 -11.81
C LEU A 79 10.46 -13.72 -13.17
N ARG A 80 9.56 -13.99 -14.13
CA ARG A 80 9.49 -13.28 -15.41
C ARG A 80 8.32 -12.30 -15.40
N PRO A 81 8.45 -11.07 -15.96
CA PRO A 81 7.38 -10.08 -15.94
C PRO A 81 6.04 -10.60 -16.49
N GLY A 82 6.08 -11.37 -17.59
CA GLY A 82 4.88 -11.90 -18.24
C GLY A 82 4.05 -12.88 -17.41
N TRP A 83 4.55 -13.36 -16.25
CA TRP A 83 3.80 -14.26 -15.37
C TRP A 83 3.12 -13.54 -14.21
N ILE A 84 3.48 -12.29 -13.94
CA ILE A 84 3.10 -11.59 -12.72
C ILE A 84 1.58 -11.46 -12.59
N GLU A 85 0.87 -11.10 -13.67
CA GLU A 85 -0.59 -10.95 -13.61
C GLU A 85 -1.28 -12.27 -13.29
N SER A 86 -0.92 -13.35 -13.99
CA SER A 86 -1.46 -14.69 -13.74
C SER A 86 -1.16 -15.19 -12.32
N ILE A 87 0.04 -14.92 -11.80
CA ILE A 87 0.40 -15.24 -10.41
C ILE A 87 -0.49 -14.45 -9.45
N CYS A 88 -0.65 -13.15 -9.65
CA CYS A 88 -1.50 -12.30 -8.81
C CYS A 88 -2.96 -12.78 -8.80
N GLU A 89 -3.50 -13.20 -9.94
CA GLU A 89 -4.86 -13.75 -10.06
C GLU A 89 -5.01 -15.06 -9.28
N LYS A 90 -4.14 -16.04 -9.54
CA LYS A 90 -4.18 -17.34 -8.83
C LYS A 90 -3.93 -17.19 -7.33
N PHE A 91 -3.05 -16.27 -6.94
CA PHE A 91 -2.79 -15.96 -5.54
C PHE A 91 -4.00 -15.31 -4.86
N THR A 92 -4.74 -14.45 -5.59
CA THR A 92 -6.02 -13.89 -5.12
C THR A 92 -7.06 -14.98 -4.93
N GLU A 93 -7.19 -15.90 -5.88
CA GLU A 93 -8.11 -17.03 -5.80
C GLU A 93 -7.80 -17.93 -4.59
N SER A 94 -6.52 -18.30 -4.41
CA SER A 94 -6.06 -19.09 -3.27
C SER A 94 -6.32 -18.41 -1.92
N PHE A 95 -6.05 -17.10 -1.84
CA PHE A 95 -6.34 -16.29 -0.65
C PHE A 95 -7.85 -16.24 -0.34
N ASN A 96 -8.70 -16.06 -1.35
CA ASN A 96 -10.15 -15.96 -1.16
C ASN A 96 -10.81 -17.29 -0.74
N ARG A 97 -10.14 -18.43 -0.98
CA ARG A 97 -10.58 -19.75 -0.50
C ARG A 97 -10.32 -19.96 0.99
N GLN A 98 -9.50 -19.12 1.63
CA GLN A 98 -9.17 -19.25 3.05
C GLN A 98 -10.34 -18.82 3.95
N PRO A 99 -10.44 -19.35 5.19
CA PRO A 99 -11.42 -18.87 6.16
C PRO A 99 -11.29 -17.37 6.45
N ALA A 100 -12.41 -16.70 6.77
CA ALA A 100 -12.44 -15.25 6.99
C ALA A 100 -11.42 -14.76 8.04
N ALA A 101 -11.25 -15.51 9.13
CA ALA A 101 -10.26 -15.20 10.17
C ALA A 101 -8.81 -15.22 9.64
N ALA A 102 -8.48 -16.18 8.77
CA ALA A 102 -7.17 -16.27 8.13
C ALA A 102 -6.96 -15.12 7.14
N GLN A 103 -7.98 -14.79 6.33
CA GLN A 103 -7.94 -13.64 5.44
C GLN A 103 -7.66 -12.35 6.23
N GLN A 104 -8.37 -12.12 7.35
CA GLN A 104 -8.16 -10.95 8.20
C GLN A 104 -6.74 -10.88 8.78
N GLY A 105 -6.19 -12.01 9.22
CA GLY A 105 -4.83 -12.07 9.76
C GLY A 105 -3.73 -11.85 8.71
N TRP A 106 -3.97 -12.24 7.46
CA TRP A 106 -2.95 -12.23 6.40
C TRP A 106 -3.12 -11.12 5.35
N ILE A 107 -4.24 -10.39 5.34
CA ILE A 107 -4.58 -9.42 4.29
C ILE A 107 -3.45 -8.42 4.01
N SER A 108 -2.81 -7.86 5.04
CA SER A 108 -1.74 -6.88 4.87
C SER A 108 -0.52 -7.47 4.16
N ARG A 109 -0.13 -8.70 4.51
CA ARG A 109 1.00 -9.40 3.89
C ARG A 109 0.67 -9.86 2.48
N TYR A 110 -0.53 -10.39 2.26
CA TYR A 110 -1.04 -10.75 0.95
C TYR A 110 -1.00 -9.55 -0.02
N LEU A 111 -1.53 -8.40 0.39
CA LEU A 111 -1.48 -7.17 -0.41
C LEU A 111 -0.05 -6.64 -0.59
N SER A 112 0.83 -6.81 0.40
CA SER A 112 2.24 -6.41 0.28
C SER A 112 2.99 -7.23 -0.78
N ILE A 113 2.74 -8.54 -0.82
CA ILE A 113 3.28 -9.45 -1.84
C ILE A 113 2.75 -9.03 -3.21
N LYS A 114 1.42 -8.92 -3.35
CA LYS A 114 0.75 -8.54 -4.61
C LYS A 114 1.23 -7.17 -5.12
N GLY A 115 1.35 -6.18 -4.25
CA GLY A 115 1.88 -4.86 -4.60
C GLY A 115 3.35 -4.91 -5.01
N SER A 116 4.17 -5.77 -4.41
CA SER A 116 5.57 -5.97 -4.81
C SER A 116 5.71 -6.58 -6.20
N LEU A 117 4.84 -7.55 -6.52
CA LEU A 117 4.76 -8.14 -7.84
C LEU A 117 4.33 -7.10 -8.87
N TYR A 118 3.29 -6.31 -8.61
CA TYR A 118 2.85 -5.28 -9.56
C TYR A 118 3.89 -4.17 -9.80
N ARG A 119 4.71 -3.80 -8.80
CA ARG A 119 5.80 -2.83 -9.02
C ARG A 119 6.86 -3.31 -10.02
N CYS A 120 6.94 -4.61 -10.28
CA CYS A 120 7.85 -5.18 -11.28
C CYS A 120 7.35 -5.02 -12.72
N LEU A 121 6.12 -4.55 -12.92
CA LEU A 121 5.53 -4.30 -14.25
C LEU A 121 5.64 -2.80 -14.61
N SER A 122 5.92 -2.52 -15.88
CA SER A 122 5.98 -1.15 -16.41
C SER A 122 4.66 -0.38 -16.26
N ASN A 123 3.53 -1.08 -16.34
CA ASN A 123 2.17 -0.54 -16.18
C ASN A 123 1.51 -0.95 -14.85
N GLY A 124 2.24 -1.58 -13.93
CA GLY A 124 1.66 -2.14 -12.71
C GLY A 124 1.59 -1.17 -11.52
N LEU A 125 2.15 0.04 -11.63
CA LEU A 125 2.22 0.96 -10.49
C LEU A 125 0.86 1.36 -9.93
N ALA A 126 -0.16 1.55 -10.77
CA ALA A 126 -1.51 1.84 -10.29
C ALA A 126 -2.05 0.67 -9.43
N LYS A 127 -1.89 -0.58 -9.90
CA LYS A 127 -2.28 -1.79 -9.16
C LYS A 127 -1.48 -1.97 -7.86
N ALA A 128 -0.21 -1.57 -7.86
CA ALA A 128 0.61 -1.56 -6.65
C ALA A 128 0.12 -0.51 -5.64
N GLY A 129 -0.26 0.68 -6.13
CA GLY A 129 -0.88 1.73 -5.34
C GLY A 129 -2.23 1.32 -4.76
N ASP A 130 -3.05 0.58 -5.51
CA ASP A 130 -4.30 0.00 -5.00
C ASP A 130 -4.04 -0.93 -3.81
N CYS A 131 -3.03 -1.80 -3.92
CA CYS A 131 -2.64 -2.68 -2.83
C CYS A 131 -2.21 -1.87 -1.59
N HIS A 132 -1.43 -0.80 -1.78
CA HIS A 132 -1.00 0.07 -0.69
C HIS A 132 -2.18 0.79 -0.03
N ALA A 133 -3.04 1.42 -0.83
CA ALA A 133 -4.23 2.12 -0.34
C ALA A 133 -5.13 1.18 0.48
N LEU A 134 -5.32 -0.06 0.00
CA LEU A 134 -6.12 -1.06 0.71
C LEU A 134 -5.47 -1.56 2.00
N ILE A 135 -4.13 -1.66 2.07
CA ILE A 135 -3.41 -1.93 3.34
C ILE A 135 -3.68 -0.82 4.35
N MET A 136 -3.54 0.43 3.92
CA MET A 136 -3.75 1.59 4.79
C MET A 136 -5.21 1.69 5.24
N LEU A 137 -6.17 1.54 4.33
CA LEU A 137 -7.60 1.57 4.64
C LEU A 137 -7.98 0.51 5.68
N ASN A 138 -7.53 -0.73 5.49
CA ASN A 138 -7.80 -1.82 6.43
C ASN A 138 -7.16 -1.57 7.79
N ALA A 139 -5.92 -1.06 7.82
CA ALA A 139 -5.22 -0.75 9.06
C ALA A 139 -5.89 0.39 9.82
N ILE A 140 -6.29 1.47 9.12
CA ILE A 140 -6.99 2.61 9.72
C ILE A 140 -8.37 2.20 10.22
N SER A 141 -9.11 1.41 9.43
CA SER A 141 -10.40 0.87 9.83
C SER A 141 -10.28 0.07 11.13
N ALA A 142 -9.32 -0.86 11.20
CA ALA A 142 -9.06 -1.63 12.41
C ALA A 142 -8.67 -0.73 13.60
N ALA A 143 -7.80 0.26 13.39
CA ALA A 143 -7.38 1.17 14.44
C ALA A 143 -8.54 2.02 14.98
N MET A 144 -9.33 2.65 14.10
CA MET A 144 -10.45 3.50 14.49
C MET A 144 -11.59 2.72 15.12
N LYS A 145 -11.98 1.58 14.52
CA LYS A 145 -13.05 0.73 15.06
C LYS A 145 -12.69 0.13 16.42
N SER A 146 -11.42 -0.14 16.68
CA SER A 146 -10.95 -0.62 18.00
C SER A 146 -11.13 0.38 19.14
N LEU A 147 -11.38 1.66 18.83
CA LEU A 147 -11.67 2.70 19.83
C LEU A 147 -13.14 2.76 20.24
N LEU A 148 -14.02 2.08 19.49
CA LEU A 148 -15.44 2.04 19.78
C LEU A 148 -15.70 1.12 20.98
N ARG A 149 -16.67 1.48 21.83
CA ARG A 149 -16.92 0.82 23.10
C ARG A 149 -18.25 0.04 23.04
N PRO A 150 -18.23 -1.30 23.07
CA PRO A 150 -19.45 -2.09 23.23
C PRO A 150 -20.11 -1.80 24.58
N ARG A 151 -21.45 -1.75 24.62
CA ARG A 151 -22.21 -1.63 25.88
C ARG A 151 -22.09 -2.87 26.76
N ASP A 152 -22.20 -4.05 26.15
CA ASP A 152 -22.20 -5.33 26.85
C ASP A 152 -20.94 -6.11 26.51
N LEU A 153 -20.05 -6.29 27.50
CA LEU A 153 -18.83 -7.10 27.36
C LEU A 153 -19.13 -8.59 27.10
N SER A 154 -20.39 -9.01 27.29
CA SER A 154 -20.86 -10.39 27.12
C SER A 154 -21.29 -10.74 25.69
N SER A 155 -21.56 -9.76 24.81
CA SER A 155 -21.99 -9.99 23.42
C SER A 155 -20.88 -9.61 22.43
N GLN A 156 -19.90 -10.49 22.26
CA GLN A 156 -18.78 -10.22 21.34
C GLN A 156 -19.18 -10.12 19.86
N ASP A 157 -20.36 -10.61 19.48
CA ASP A 157 -20.78 -10.71 18.07
C ASP A 157 -21.52 -9.47 17.52
N LYS A 158 -21.84 -8.46 18.35
CA LYS A 158 -22.62 -7.27 17.91
C LYS A 158 -22.08 -5.97 18.50
N GLY A 159 -20.85 -5.62 18.15
CA GLY A 159 -20.26 -4.34 18.53
C GLY A 159 -20.83 -3.15 17.71
N PRO A 160 -20.48 -1.92 18.11
CA PRO A 160 -20.91 -0.69 17.42
C PRO A 160 -20.46 -0.62 15.96
N ALA A 161 -19.31 -1.22 15.63
CA ALA A 161 -18.84 -1.30 14.25
C ALA A 161 -19.74 -2.19 13.39
N GLU A 162 -20.12 -3.36 13.89
CA GLU A 162 -21.01 -4.32 13.22
C GLU A 162 -22.42 -3.73 13.07
N ASN A 163 -22.90 -3.00 14.08
CA ASN A 163 -24.18 -2.27 14.01
C ASN A 163 -24.17 -1.20 12.91
N LEU A 164 -23.11 -0.39 12.84
CA LEU A 164 -22.94 0.58 11.76
C LEU A 164 -22.94 -0.09 10.38
N THR A 165 -22.21 -1.19 10.23
CA THR A 165 -22.20 -1.98 8.99
C THR A 165 -23.61 -2.48 8.64
N ALA A 166 -24.39 -2.94 9.62
CA ALA A 166 -25.77 -3.40 9.41
C ALA A 166 -26.69 -2.26 8.96
N ILE A 167 -26.60 -1.08 9.58
CA ILE A 167 -27.39 0.11 9.22
C ILE A 167 -27.09 0.54 7.79
N LEU A 168 -25.81 0.67 7.42
CA LEU A 168 -25.38 1.10 6.09
C LEU A 168 -25.74 0.12 4.96
N ASN A 169 -25.93 -1.16 5.28
CA ASN A 169 -26.32 -2.20 4.34
C ASN A 169 -27.83 -2.52 4.34
N SER A 170 -28.60 -1.90 5.24
CA SER A 170 -30.05 -2.11 5.28
C SER A 170 -30.70 -1.57 4.00
N LYS A 171 -31.36 -2.45 3.25
CA LYS A 171 -32.03 -2.09 1.99
C LYS A 171 -33.30 -1.30 2.28
N GLY A 172 -33.52 -0.21 1.55
CA GLY A 172 -34.85 0.44 1.47
C GLY A 172 -34.96 1.85 2.07
N THR A 173 -33.87 2.52 2.42
CA THR A 173 -33.93 3.88 2.97
C THR A 173 -33.23 4.87 2.05
N GLU A 174 -33.95 5.88 1.56
CA GLU A 174 -33.33 7.12 1.03
C GLU A 174 -32.38 7.77 2.06
N ALA A 175 -32.47 7.36 3.33
CA ALA A 175 -31.54 7.71 4.40
C ALA A 175 -30.08 7.34 4.13
N VAL A 176 -29.80 6.35 3.26
CA VAL A 176 -28.43 5.87 3.03
C VAL A 176 -27.56 6.89 2.26
N TYR A 177 -28.17 7.89 1.61
CA TYR A 177 -27.46 8.99 0.95
C TYR A 177 -27.14 10.16 1.89
N GLN A 178 -27.81 10.26 3.03
CA GLN A 178 -27.70 11.39 3.94
C GLN A 178 -27.02 10.94 5.22
N MET A 179 -25.78 11.39 5.42
CA MET A 179 -24.99 11.02 6.59
C MET A 179 -25.75 11.29 7.89
N ASP A 180 -26.39 12.46 8.02
CA ASP A 180 -27.13 12.81 9.24
C ASP A 180 -28.29 11.85 9.54
N LYS A 181 -28.97 11.29 8.53
CA LYS A 181 -30.02 10.29 8.74
C LYS A 181 -29.44 8.96 9.25
N VAL A 182 -28.23 8.60 8.86
CA VAL A 182 -27.53 7.43 9.43
C VAL A 182 -27.22 7.66 10.91
N LEU A 183 -26.78 8.87 11.27
CA LEU A 183 -26.45 9.22 12.65
C LEU A 183 -27.63 9.07 13.62
N LEU A 184 -28.86 9.32 13.16
CA LEU A 184 -30.07 9.17 13.97
C LEU A 184 -30.31 7.73 14.45
N HIS A 185 -29.74 6.73 13.76
CA HIS A 185 -29.88 5.31 14.10
C HIS A 185 -28.72 4.79 14.95
N LEU A 186 -27.75 5.64 15.31
CA LEU A 186 -26.55 5.27 16.05
C LEU A 186 -26.60 5.78 17.49
N GLU A 187 -26.06 4.98 18.40
CA GLU A 187 -25.98 5.34 19.81
C GLU A 187 -24.65 6.06 20.10
N SER A 188 -24.67 7.39 20.19
CA SER A 188 -23.47 8.23 20.34
C SER A 188 -22.54 7.83 21.50
N LYS A 189 -23.07 7.23 22.58
CA LYS A 189 -22.29 6.75 23.72
C LYS A 189 -21.28 5.65 23.35
N GLU A 190 -21.61 4.79 22.39
CA GLU A 190 -20.73 3.70 21.94
C GLU A 190 -19.53 4.20 21.11
N PHE A 191 -19.64 5.43 20.60
CA PHE A 191 -18.63 6.10 19.77
C PHE A 191 -17.79 7.12 20.55
N THR A 192 -18.01 7.26 21.85
CA THR A 192 -17.30 8.26 22.66
C THR A 192 -15.84 7.87 22.88
N VAL A 193 -14.93 8.74 22.48
CA VAL A 193 -13.48 8.59 22.62
C VAL A 193 -12.90 9.87 23.24
N GLU A 194 -11.86 9.74 24.06
CA GLU A 194 -11.22 10.89 24.71
C GLU A 194 -10.58 11.83 23.67
N PRO A 195 -10.81 13.16 23.76
CA PRO A 195 -10.29 14.15 22.82
C PRO A 195 -8.78 14.03 22.51
N PRO A 196 -7.87 13.82 23.50
CA PRO A 196 -6.44 13.67 23.21
C PRO A 196 -6.10 12.45 22.35
N ILE A 197 -6.87 11.35 22.47
CA ILE A 197 -6.69 10.16 21.63
C ILE A 197 -7.07 10.49 20.19
N LEU A 198 -8.23 11.11 19.98
CA LEU A 198 -8.69 11.52 18.65
C LEU A 198 -7.72 12.50 17.98
N GLN A 199 -7.23 13.50 18.71
CA GLN A 199 -6.24 14.45 18.22
C GLN A 199 -4.94 13.74 17.82
N SER A 200 -4.49 12.75 18.60
CA SER A 200 -3.27 11.97 18.29
C SER A 200 -3.38 11.13 17.01
N LEU A 201 -4.60 10.87 16.54
CA LEU A 201 -4.91 10.10 15.33
C LEU A 201 -5.48 10.96 14.19
N GLN A 202 -5.47 12.29 14.33
CA GLN A 202 -6.03 13.20 13.32
C GLN A 202 -5.45 12.95 11.91
N HIS A 203 -4.18 12.57 11.83
CA HIS A 203 -3.52 12.24 10.57
C HIS A 203 -4.16 11.04 9.83
N LEU A 204 -4.73 10.07 10.57
CA LEU A 204 -5.49 8.96 9.97
C LEU A 204 -6.86 9.42 9.50
N THR A 205 -7.51 10.30 10.28
CA THR A 205 -8.77 10.95 9.90
C THR A 205 -8.61 11.77 8.62
N GLN A 206 -7.52 12.54 8.52
CA GLN A 206 -7.17 13.27 7.31
C GLN A 206 -6.96 12.32 6.12
N TRP A 207 -6.20 11.23 6.31
CA TRP A 207 -5.96 10.27 5.22
C TRP A 207 -7.24 9.63 4.67
N VAL A 208 -8.21 9.29 5.53
CA VAL A 208 -9.51 8.73 5.08
C VAL A 208 -10.26 9.72 4.20
N ALA A 209 -10.34 10.98 4.63
CA ALA A 209 -10.99 12.03 3.88
C ALA A 209 -10.29 12.34 2.56
N ASP A 210 -8.96 12.45 2.59
CA ASP A 210 -8.13 12.69 1.41
C ASP A 210 -8.27 11.54 0.42
N CYS A 211 -8.24 10.29 0.90
CA CYS A 211 -8.44 9.09 0.08
C CYS A 211 -9.80 9.09 -0.60
N ALA A 212 -10.89 9.32 0.15
CA ALA A 212 -12.22 9.40 -0.44
C ALA A 212 -12.32 10.51 -1.49
N LEU A 213 -11.81 11.71 -1.19
CA LEU A 213 -11.82 12.86 -2.09
C LEU A 213 -11.02 12.58 -3.37
N TYR A 214 -9.81 12.03 -3.24
CA TYR A 214 -8.96 11.66 -4.36
C TYR A 214 -9.63 10.59 -5.25
N LEU A 215 -10.19 9.52 -4.66
CA LEU A 215 -10.85 8.46 -5.43
C LEU A 215 -12.02 9.00 -6.24
N LEU A 216 -12.89 9.80 -5.62
CA LEU A 216 -14.04 10.40 -6.30
C LEU A 216 -13.61 11.41 -7.36
N ALA A 217 -12.60 12.24 -7.10
CA ALA A 217 -12.08 13.19 -8.08
C ALA A 217 -11.42 12.49 -9.29
N THR A 218 -10.86 11.29 -9.12
CA THR A 218 -10.33 10.50 -10.25
C THR A 218 -11.41 9.77 -11.04
N LEU A 219 -12.62 9.54 -10.48
CA LEU A 219 -13.66 8.70 -11.09
C LEU A 219 -14.02 9.10 -12.54
N PRO A 220 -14.24 10.39 -12.87
CA PRO A 220 -14.56 10.82 -14.23
C PRO A 220 -13.45 10.54 -15.26
N TYR A 221 -12.20 10.45 -14.80
CA TYR A 221 -11.06 10.18 -15.68
C TYR A 221 -10.81 8.67 -15.88
N GLN A 222 -11.32 7.83 -14.97
CA GLN A 222 -11.14 6.38 -15.02
C GLN A 222 -12.13 5.70 -15.98
N SER A 223 -13.40 6.14 -15.97
CA SER A 223 -14.48 5.48 -16.73
C SER A 223 -14.29 5.55 -18.25
N PRO A 224 -14.08 6.73 -18.88
CA PRO A 224 -14.13 6.88 -20.33
C PRO A 224 -12.92 6.28 -21.07
N ASN A 225 -11.76 6.22 -20.43
CA ASN A 225 -10.49 5.84 -21.05
C ASN A 225 -9.86 4.57 -20.44
N HIS A 226 -10.54 3.92 -19.50
CA HIS A 226 -9.99 2.83 -18.67
C HIS A 226 -8.61 3.17 -18.05
N ASN A 227 -8.34 4.46 -17.83
CA ASN A 227 -7.09 4.91 -17.23
C ASN A 227 -7.07 4.49 -15.76
N ARG A 228 -6.04 3.74 -15.37
CA ARG A 228 -5.87 3.35 -13.97
C ARG A 228 -5.06 4.40 -13.23
N TYR A 229 -5.74 5.18 -12.40
CA TYR A 229 -5.10 6.01 -11.37
C TYR A 229 -4.75 5.12 -10.17
N PRO A 230 -3.59 5.30 -9.51
CA PRO A 230 -3.27 4.55 -8.31
C PRO A 230 -4.32 4.82 -7.22
N GLY A 231 -4.79 3.78 -6.55
CA GLY A 231 -5.91 3.84 -5.62
C GLY A 231 -7.25 3.60 -6.31
N GLY A 232 -7.38 3.82 -7.62
CA GLY A 232 -8.62 3.66 -8.38
C GLY A 232 -9.24 2.26 -8.28
N GLY A 233 -8.43 1.22 -8.06
CA GLY A 233 -8.95 -0.13 -7.83
C GLY A 233 -9.88 -0.24 -6.61
N LEU A 234 -9.80 0.69 -5.64
CA LEU A 234 -10.71 0.74 -4.49
C LEU A 234 -12.14 1.15 -4.89
N VAL A 235 -12.30 1.90 -5.98
CA VAL A 235 -13.63 2.25 -6.52
C VAL A 235 -14.37 1.01 -6.99
N SER A 236 -13.64 0.04 -7.55
CA SER A 236 -14.22 -1.24 -8.00
C SER A 236 -14.36 -2.27 -6.87
N ASP A 237 -13.87 -1.98 -5.67
CA ASP A 237 -13.97 -2.86 -4.50
C ASP A 237 -15.11 -2.39 -3.56
N PRO A 238 -16.25 -3.09 -3.53
CA PRO A 238 -17.39 -2.69 -2.72
C PRO A 238 -17.09 -2.74 -1.22
N LYS A 239 -16.14 -3.59 -0.78
CA LYS A 239 -15.71 -3.63 0.63
C LYS A 239 -14.90 -2.39 0.99
N ALA A 240 -14.04 -1.93 0.09
CA ALA A 240 -13.27 -0.70 0.28
C ALA A 240 -14.19 0.53 0.35
N LEU A 241 -15.13 0.65 -0.59
CA LEU A 241 -16.14 1.72 -0.59
C LEU A 241 -16.96 1.73 0.71
N ASN A 242 -17.47 0.57 1.15
CA ASN A 242 -18.18 0.48 2.42
C ASN A 242 -17.31 0.85 3.62
N THR A 243 -16.05 0.41 3.64
CA THR A 243 -15.13 0.77 4.73
C THR A 243 -14.88 2.28 4.79
N LEU A 244 -14.74 2.96 3.64
CA LEU A 244 -14.63 4.42 3.60
C LEU A 244 -15.90 5.10 4.13
N ARG A 245 -17.08 4.63 3.69
CA ARG A 245 -18.38 5.16 4.17
C ARG A 245 -18.53 5.03 5.68
N GLU A 246 -18.21 3.87 6.23
CA GLU A 246 -18.22 3.61 7.68
C GLU A 246 -17.27 4.56 8.42
N LEU A 247 -16.04 4.72 7.93
CA LEU A 247 -15.07 5.60 8.57
C LEU A 247 -15.49 7.07 8.51
N LEU A 248 -16.09 7.53 7.42
CA LEU A 248 -16.63 8.90 7.34
C LEU A 248 -17.74 9.13 8.38
N VAL A 249 -18.62 8.14 8.63
CA VAL A 249 -19.64 8.23 9.68
C VAL A 249 -19.00 8.27 11.07
N ILE A 250 -18.01 7.43 11.34
CA ILE A 250 -17.26 7.44 12.61
C ILE A 250 -16.60 8.81 12.84
N ILE A 251 -15.91 9.34 11.82
CA ILE A 251 -15.26 10.66 11.85
C ILE A 251 -16.28 11.76 12.13
N ARG A 252 -17.48 11.70 11.51
CA ARG A 252 -18.55 12.68 11.73
C ARG A 252 -19.09 12.64 13.16
N ILE A 253 -19.28 11.46 13.76
CA ILE A 253 -19.70 11.37 15.15
C ILE A 253 -18.64 11.98 16.06
N TRP A 254 -17.36 11.64 15.83
CA TRP A 254 -16.26 12.19 16.61
C TRP A 254 -16.14 13.72 16.45
N SER A 255 -16.41 14.26 15.26
CA SER A 255 -16.38 15.72 15.07
C SER A 255 -17.46 16.46 15.87
N LEU A 256 -18.62 15.83 16.08
CA LEU A 256 -19.68 16.40 16.92
C LEU A 256 -19.31 16.40 18.41
N LEU A 257 -18.42 15.49 18.82
CA LEU A 257 -17.89 15.41 20.19
C LEU A 257 -16.67 16.33 20.38
N ASN A 258 -15.84 16.48 19.35
CA ASN A 258 -14.61 17.28 19.37
C ASN A 258 -14.22 17.75 17.96
N GLU A 259 -14.45 19.02 17.65
CA GLU A 259 -14.15 19.59 16.32
C GLU A 259 -12.68 19.51 15.92
N SER A 260 -11.75 19.42 16.88
CA SER A 260 -10.30 19.36 16.60
C SER A 260 -9.86 18.07 15.90
N CYS A 261 -10.70 17.05 15.80
CA CYS A 261 -10.41 15.83 15.06
C CYS A 261 -10.94 15.83 13.61
N LEU A 262 -11.55 16.93 13.15
CA LEU A 262 -12.03 17.05 11.77
C LEU A 262 -10.86 17.02 10.77
N PRO A 263 -11.06 16.37 9.60
CA PRO A 263 -10.22 16.60 8.44
C PRO A 263 -10.27 18.07 8.03
N VAL A 264 -9.12 18.60 7.64
CA VAL A 264 -8.98 19.97 7.16
C VAL A 264 -9.01 19.94 5.63
N PHE A 265 -9.87 20.77 5.05
CA PHE A 265 -10.01 20.93 3.60
C PHE A 265 -9.72 22.36 3.21
N THR A 266 -9.02 22.55 2.08
CA THR A 266 -8.94 23.85 1.43
C THR A 266 -10.13 23.99 0.50
N LYS A 267 -11.19 24.66 0.99
CA LYS A 267 -12.46 24.85 0.26
C LYS A 267 -12.38 26.09 -0.62
N MET A 268 -12.88 25.97 -1.84
CA MET A 268 -13.07 27.08 -2.77
C MET A 268 -14.54 27.55 -2.82
N ALA A 269 -15.47 26.69 -2.38
CA ALA A 269 -16.89 27.00 -2.27
C ALA A 269 -17.30 27.32 -0.82
N GLU A 270 -18.16 28.32 -0.64
CA GLU A 270 -18.73 28.68 0.66
C GLU A 270 -19.70 27.60 1.18
N ASN A 271 -19.75 27.41 2.50
CA ASN A 271 -20.71 26.53 3.20
C ASN A 271 -20.74 25.05 2.76
N LEU A 272 -19.67 24.55 2.14
CA LEU A 272 -19.59 23.16 1.70
C LEU A 272 -19.31 22.19 2.87
N ASP A 273 -20.24 21.27 3.13
CA ASP A 273 -19.99 20.09 3.98
C ASP A 273 -19.35 18.97 3.15
N VAL A 274 -18.02 18.96 3.15
CA VAL A 274 -17.23 18.01 2.36
C VAL A 274 -17.44 16.57 2.84
N LEU A 275 -17.59 16.31 4.14
CA LEU A 275 -17.77 14.95 4.65
C LEU A 275 -19.10 14.36 4.18
N SER A 276 -20.17 15.14 4.27
CA SER A 276 -21.50 14.75 3.79
C SER A 276 -21.51 14.54 2.27
N LEU A 277 -20.83 15.40 1.51
CA LEU A 277 -20.67 15.25 0.06
C LEU A 277 -19.92 13.95 -0.31
N LEU A 278 -18.76 13.71 0.31
CA LEU A 278 -17.97 12.50 0.06
C LEU A 278 -18.76 11.23 0.37
N PHE A 279 -19.50 11.20 1.48
CA PHE A 279 -20.35 10.06 1.82
C PHE A 279 -21.47 9.83 0.81
N LYS A 280 -22.15 10.90 0.36
CA LYS A 280 -23.19 10.81 -0.69
C LYS A 280 -22.62 10.21 -1.97
N LEU A 281 -21.48 10.73 -2.43
CA LEU A 281 -20.85 10.29 -3.67
C LEU A 281 -20.34 8.85 -3.57
N LEU A 282 -19.67 8.47 -2.47
CA LEU A 282 -19.27 7.08 -2.23
C LEU A 282 -20.47 6.12 -2.20
N THR A 283 -21.59 6.54 -1.59
CA THR A 283 -22.83 5.74 -1.60
C THR A 283 -23.36 5.56 -3.01
N LYS A 284 -23.40 6.63 -3.83
CA LYS A 284 -23.80 6.53 -5.25
C LYS A 284 -22.87 5.58 -6.02
N THR A 285 -21.56 5.73 -5.87
CA THR A 285 -20.57 4.85 -6.52
C THR A 285 -20.76 3.39 -6.13
N LEU A 286 -21.04 3.10 -4.86
CA LEU A 286 -21.29 1.74 -4.40
C LEU A 286 -22.59 1.17 -4.95
N LEU A 287 -23.65 1.97 -5.05
CA LEU A 287 -24.93 1.52 -5.61
C LEU A 287 -24.87 1.27 -7.11
N ALA A 288 -23.99 1.99 -7.81
CA ALA A 288 -23.66 1.75 -9.21
C ALA A 288 -22.64 0.60 -9.40
N HIS A 289 -22.23 -0.11 -8.34
CA HIS A 289 -21.24 -1.19 -8.45
C HIS A 289 -21.74 -2.31 -9.36
N GLY A 290 -20.91 -2.71 -10.33
CA GLY A 290 -21.26 -3.72 -11.34
C GLY A 290 -21.92 -3.13 -12.61
N SER A 291 -22.19 -1.83 -12.63
CA SER A 291 -22.63 -1.08 -13.81
C SER A 291 -21.68 0.08 -14.10
N GLU A 292 -21.78 0.69 -15.29
CA GLU A 292 -21.10 1.95 -15.55
C GLU A 292 -21.68 3.06 -14.67
N PRO A 293 -20.86 3.98 -14.12
CA PRO A 293 -21.35 5.15 -13.40
C PRO A 293 -22.26 5.98 -14.30
N ASP A 294 -23.39 6.46 -13.78
CA ASP A 294 -24.26 7.37 -14.53
C ASP A 294 -23.61 8.74 -14.73
N ASP A 295 -24.02 9.45 -15.79
CA ASP A 295 -23.49 10.77 -16.15
C ASP A 295 -23.65 11.78 -15.01
N SER A 296 -24.75 11.69 -14.25
CA SER A 296 -25.00 12.57 -13.10
C SER A 296 -23.94 12.41 -12.01
N LEU A 297 -23.51 11.19 -11.70
CA LEU A 297 -22.46 10.91 -10.72
C LEU A 297 -21.11 11.39 -11.24
N LEU A 298 -20.82 11.19 -12.52
CA LEU A 298 -19.59 11.66 -13.14
C LEU A 298 -19.51 13.19 -13.15
N ASP A 299 -20.61 13.87 -13.46
CA ASP A 299 -20.71 15.34 -13.41
C ASP A 299 -20.49 15.87 -11.99
N GLU A 300 -21.16 15.28 -10.98
CA GLU A 300 -20.97 15.68 -9.58
C GLU A 300 -19.50 15.48 -9.12
N CYS A 301 -18.87 14.36 -9.50
CA CYS A 301 -17.46 14.11 -9.18
C CYS A 301 -16.51 15.08 -9.91
N SER A 302 -16.84 15.47 -11.14
CA SER A 302 -16.04 16.40 -11.96
C SER A 302 -16.02 17.82 -11.39
N LEU A 303 -17.00 18.18 -10.55
CA LEU A 303 -17.04 19.47 -9.86
C LEU A 303 -16.13 19.53 -8.63
N LEU A 304 -15.67 18.40 -8.09
CA LEU A 304 -14.88 18.36 -6.86
C LEU A 304 -13.63 19.25 -6.90
N PRO A 305 -12.79 19.23 -7.96
CA PRO A 305 -11.60 20.09 -8.03
C PRO A 305 -11.90 21.59 -8.00
N ASN A 306 -13.10 22.00 -8.43
CA ASN A 306 -13.55 23.40 -8.38
C ASN A 306 -14.10 23.80 -7.01
N GLN A 307 -14.44 22.84 -6.16
CA GLN A 307 -15.07 23.06 -4.85
C GLN A 307 -14.07 22.91 -3.70
N VAL A 308 -13.12 22.00 -3.83
CA VAL A 308 -12.12 21.64 -2.81
C VAL A 308 -10.80 21.29 -3.49
N LEU A 309 -9.68 21.72 -2.90
CA LEU A 309 -8.36 21.31 -3.36
C LEU A 309 -8.19 19.79 -3.24
N ILE A 310 -7.89 19.12 -4.36
CA ILE A 310 -7.67 17.67 -4.37
C ILE A 310 -6.26 17.34 -3.86
N PRO A 311 -6.13 16.50 -2.82
CA PRO A 311 -4.84 16.13 -2.26
C PRO A 311 -4.09 15.16 -3.18
N ILE A 312 -2.75 15.23 -3.14
CA ILE A 312 -1.90 14.18 -3.69
C ILE A 312 -1.64 13.16 -2.60
N ILE A 313 -1.93 11.88 -2.88
CA ILE A 313 -1.70 10.78 -1.94
C ILE A 313 -0.47 9.99 -2.36
N GLU A 314 0.51 9.90 -1.46
CA GLU A 314 1.65 9.01 -1.66
C GLU A 314 1.22 7.56 -1.39
N LEU A 315 1.15 6.75 -2.45
CA LEU A 315 0.70 5.35 -2.39
C LEU A 315 1.85 4.34 -2.51
N GLY A 316 3.08 4.74 -2.12
CA GLY A 316 4.25 3.85 -2.10
C GLY A 316 4.53 3.17 -3.44
N THR A 317 4.22 3.87 -4.55
CA THR A 317 4.26 3.33 -5.91
C THR A 317 5.66 3.33 -6.50
N GLN A 318 6.62 4.01 -5.89
CA GLN A 318 8.01 4.02 -6.36
C GLN A 318 8.59 2.60 -6.34
N ALA A 319 9.34 2.28 -7.40
CA ALA A 319 9.93 0.97 -7.61
C ALA A 319 11.45 1.12 -7.70
N PHE A 320 12.17 0.64 -6.70
CA PHE A 320 13.62 0.66 -6.66
C PHE A 320 14.18 -0.75 -6.42
N GLY A 321 15.38 -1.00 -6.94
CA GLY A 321 16.10 -2.24 -6.68
C GLY A 321 15.41 -3.47 -7.27
N VAL A 322 15.33 -4.53 -6.47
CA VAL A 322 14.81 -5.87 -6.85
C VAL A 322 13.31 -5.93 -7.10
N ALA A 323 12.58 -4.85 -6.77
CA ALA A 323 11.13 -4.73 -6.97
C ALA A 323 10.80 -3.68 -8.05
N SER A 324 11.63 -3.59 -9.09
CA SER A 324 11.53 -2.60 -10.17
C SER A 324 11.56 -3.25 -11.55
N PRO A 325 10.83 -2.71 -12.56
CA PRO A 325 10.88 -3.22 -13.93
C PRO A 325 12.29 -3.17 -14.51
N ALA A 326 13.12 -2.21 -14.07
CA ALA A 326 14.50 -2.07 -14.49
C ALA A 326 15.32 -3.35 -14.29
N LEU A 327 15.00 -4.16 -13.28
CA LEU A 327 15.67 -5.45 -13.06
C LEU A 327 15.55 -6.40 -14.26
N PHE A 328 14.40 -6.39 -14.95
CA PHE A 328 14.12 -7.28 -16.06
C PHE A 328 14.53 -6.72 -17.42
N MET A 329 14.88 -5.42 -17.46
CA MET A 329 15.32 -4.74 -18.67
C MET A 329 16.83 -4.80 -18.89
N ASN A 330 17.61 -5.08 -17.83
CA ASN A 330 19.06 -5.15 -17.90
C ASN A 330 19.54 -6.60 -18.10
N SER A 331 20.57 -6.78 -18.92
CA SER A 331 21.24 -8.06 -19.13
C SER A 331 22.07 -8.48 -17.91
N LEU A 332 22.05 -9.77 -17.58
CA LEU A 332 22.87 -10.34 -16.51
C LEU A 332 24.30 -10.66 -17.01
N PRO A 333 25.32 -10.62 -16.13
CA PRO A 333 25.25 -10.27 -14.71
C PRO A 333 25.12 -8.76 -14.48
N LEU A 334 24.39 -8.37 -13.43
CA LEU A 334 24.37 -6.97 -12.97
C LEU A 334 25.56 -6.73 -12.05
N GLN A 335 26.24 -5.60 -12.23
CA GLN A 335 27.36 -5.19 -11.38
C GLN A 335 26.91 -4.10 -10.41
N PHE A 336 27.26 -4.27 -9.15
CA PHE A 336 26.97 -3.32 -8.08
C PHE A 336 28.25 -2.95 -7.36
N GLU A 337 28.28 -1.73 -6.84
CA GLU A 337 29.38 -1.22 -6.02
C GLU A 337 28.84 -0.83 -4.65
N TYR A 338 29.59 -1.12 -3.59
CA TYR A 338 29.20 -0.73 -2.23
C TYR A 338 29.00 0.78 -2.15
N TYR A 339 27.92 1.18 -1.47
CA TYR A 339 27.54 2.59 -1.27
C TYR A 339 27.26 3.39 -2.55
N SER A 340 27.20 2.73 -3.72
CA SER A 340 26.87 3.36 -4.99
C SER A 340 25.48 2.93 -5.44
N GLN A 341 24.62 3.89 -5.76
CA GLN A 341 23.30 3.58 -6.33
C GLN A 341 23.44 3.36 -7.84
N PRO A 342 23.09 2.16 -8.37
CA PRO A 342 23.22 1.87 -9.79
C PRO A 342 22.21 2.67 -10.61
N GLU A 343 22.70 3.47 -11.57
CA GLU A 343 21.87 4.30 -12.43
C GLU A 343 20.89 3.45 -13.26
N PHE A 344 21.34 2.28 -13.72
CA PHE A 344 20.55 1.37 -14.55
C PHE A 344 19.35 0.73 -13.84
N LEU A 345 19.24 0.86 -12.51
CA LEU A 345 18.06 0.45 -11.74
C LEU A 345 17.08 1.59 -11.45
N LYS A 346 17.38 2.82 -11.87
CA LYS A 346 16.42 3.91 -11.77
C LYS A 346 15.34 3.72 -12.83
N TYR A 347 14.10 3.59 -12.36
CA TYR A 347 12.94 3.46 -13.22
C TYR A 347 11.96 4.58 -12.92
N ASN A 348 11.84 5.52 -13.86
CA ASN A 348 10.89 6.62 -13.74
C ASN A 348 9.58 6.24 -14.43
N SER A 349 8.64 5.70 -13.66
CA SER A 349 7.30 5.43 -14.16
C SER A 349 6.49 6.71 -14.27
N LYS A 350 5.77 6.86 -15.39
CA LYS A 350 4.73 7.88 -15.51
C LYS A 350 3.44 7.34 -14.88
N VAL A 351 2.99 8.00 -13.83
CA VAL A 351 1.71 7.71 -13.18
C VAL A 351 0.73 8.83 -13.55
N PRO A 352 -0.50 8.53 -13.98
CA PRO A 352 -1.50 9.56 -14.23
C PRO A 352 -1.73 10.43 -12.98
N THR A 353 -1.79 11.74 -13.18
CA THR A 353 -2.08 12.74 -12.13
C THR A 353 -3.35 13.50 -12.50
N ILE A 354 -4.17 13.84 -11.52
CA ILE A 354 -5.36 14.65 -11.73
C ILE A 354 -4.93 16.07 -12.09
N GLU A 355 -5.57 16.64 -13.12
CA GLU A 355 -5.33 18.02 -13.53
C GLU A 355 -5.67 18.99 -12.38
N GLY A 356 -4.83 20.02 -12.19
CA GLY A 356 -4.99 20.97 -11.08
C GLY A 356 -4.41 20.53 -9.73
N THR A 357 -3.85 19.32 -9.62
CA THR A 357 -3.09 18.92 -8.42
C THR A 357 -1.76 19.68 -8.32
N ILE A 358 -1.46 20.22 -7.14
CA ILE A 358 -0.23 20.99 -6.90
C ILE A 358 0.92 20.02 -6.64
N PRO A 359 2.04 20.07 -7.41
CA PRO A 359 3.19 19.20 -7.18
C PRO A 359 3.72 19.30 -5.74
N GLN A 360 3.88 18.16 -5.07
CA GLN A 360 4.46 18.15 -3.73
C GLN A 360 5.98 18.34 -3.78
N ASN A 361 6.45 19.50 -3.32
CA ASN A 361 7.87 19.80 -3.12
C ASN A 361 8.41 19.28 -1.77
N HIS A 362 7.71 18.37 -1.11
CA HIS A 362 8.07 17.77 0.17
C HIS A 362 7.92 16.25 0.13
N LYS A 363 8.61 15.56 1.03
CA LYS A 363 8.39 14.12 1.27
C LYS A 363 7.27 13.93 2.27
N SER A 364 6.50 12.85 2.14
CA SER A 364 5.46 12.50 3.10
C SER A 364 5.87 11.26 3.90
N ASP A 365 5.42 11.18 5.16
CA ASP A 365 5.56 9.98 5.98
C ASP A 365 4.58 8.93 5.47
N ILE A 366 5.05 7.79 4.99
CA ILE A 366 4.19 6.74 4.41
C ILE A 366 3.34 5.99 5.46
N VAL A 367 3.67 6.12 6.74
CA VAL A 367 2.94 5.50 7.85
C VAL A 367 1.95 6.47 8.49
N ARG A 368 2.33 7.74 8.57
CA ARG A 368 1.55 8.78 9.26
C ARG A 368 0.86 9.75 8.33
N HIS A 369 1.19 9.73 7.04
CA HIS A 369 0.66 10.62 6.00
C HIS A 369 0.77 12.11 6.35
N VAL A 370 1.87 12.47 7.02
CA VAL A 370 2.21 13.86 7.36
C VAL A 370 3.42 14.33 6.56
N SER A 371 3.51 15.63 6.31
CA SER A 371 4.68 16.22 5.63
C SER A 371 5.95 16.05 6.47
N LEU A 372 7.01 15.56 5.83
CA LEU A 372 8.38 15.49 6.36
C LEU A 372 9.23 16.70 5.96
N GLY A 373 8.65 17.64 5.21
CA GLY A 373 9.38 18.74 4.57
C GLY A 373 10.22 18.29 3.36
N ARG A 374 11.00 19.21 2.82
CA ARG A 374 11.76 18.99 1.57
C ARG A 374 12.96 18.05 1.77
N ASN A 375 13.72 18.26 2.84
CA ASN A 375 14.96 17.55 3.14
C ASN A 375 14.92 16.98 4.57
N PRO A 376 14.16 15.91 4.83
CA PRO A 376 14.12 15.32 6.16
C PRO A 376 15.45 14.67 6.52
N THR A 377 15.98 14.98 7.71
CA THR A 377 17.32 14.56 8.15
C THR A 377 17.33 13.27 8.97
N HIS A 378 16.22 12.91 9.62
CA HIS A 378 16.13 11.76 10.53
C HIS A 378 14.93 10.88 10.20
N VAL A 379 15.06 10.09 9.13
CA VAL A 379 14.01 9.19 8.66
C VAL A 379 14.53 7.78 8.49
N ARG A 380 13.62 6.82 8.59
CA ARG A 380 13.82 5.49 8.01
C ARG A 380 13.27 5.48 6.60
N GLN A 381 13.95 4.76 5.72
CA GLN A 381 13.57 4.61 4.33
C GLN A 381 13.32 3.13 4.02
N CYS A 382 12.28 2.85 3.25
CA CYS A 382 11.99 1.49 2.84
C CYS A 382 13.00 1.00 1.78
N THR A 383 13.48 -0.23 1.93
CA THR A 383 14.41 -0.86 0.96
C THR A 383 13.74 -1.29 -0.35
N ARG A 384 12.40 -1.28 -0.44
CA ARG A 384 11.64 -1.71 -1.63
C ARG A 384 10.95 -0.56 -2.35
N CYS A 385 10.12 0.21 -1.64
CA CYS A 385 9.36 1.30 -2.24
C CYS A 385 9.99 2.69 -2.03
N TYR A 386 11.14 2.77 -1.36
CA TYR A 386 11.88 4.00 -1.10
C TYR A 386 11.14 5.11 -0.32
N SER A 387 9.89 4.84 0.07
CA SER A 387 9.10 5.70 0.93
C SER A 387 9.76 5.93 2.29
N SER A 388 9.49 7.11 2.85
CA SER A 388 10.13 7.58 4.08
C SER A 388 9.14 7.55 5.25
N SER A 389 9.64 7.39 6.47
CA SER A 389 8.84 7.51 7.69
C SER A 389 9.71 8.05 8.83
N MET A 390 9.11 8.83 9.75
CA MET A 390 9.82 9.33 10.93
C MET A 390 10.20 8.18 11.86
N LEU A 391 11.36 8.32 12.51
CA LEU A 391 11.86 7.33 13.49
C LEU A 391 11.05 7.31 14.78
N LYS A 392 10.54 8.46 15.24
CA LYS A 392 9.75 8.61 16.46
C LYS A 392 8.50 9.43 16.15
N ALA A 393 7.34 8.98 16.62
CA ALA A 393 6.15 9.83 16.64
C ALA A 393 6.27 10.93 17.70
N GLY A 394 5.68 12.10 17.40
CA GLY A 394 5.57 13.20 18.36
C GLY A 394 4.52 12.97 19.46
N ALA A 395 3.46 12.20 19.17
CA ALA A 395 2.33 12.00 20.08
C ALA A 395 2.47 10.73 20.96
N ARG A 396 2.14 10.84 22.25
CA ARG A 396 2.37 9.80 23.28
C ARG A 396 1.09 9.07 23.75
N SER A 397 0.09 8.87 22.89
CA SER A 397 -1.10 8.08 23.28
C SER A 397 -0.83 6.57 23.12
N ALA A 398 -1.59 5.74 23.83
CA ALA A 398 -1.55 4.28 23.64
C ALA A 398 -1.96 3.88 22.22
N ALA A 399 -2.93 4.61 21.65
CA ALA A 399 -3.40 4.39 20.28
C ALA A 399 -2.31 4.71 19.23
N THR A 400 -1.59 5.83 19.36
CA THR A 400 -0.45 6.15 18.48
C THR A 400 0.67 5.13 18.60
N ARG A 401 0.95 4.64 19.82
CA ARG A 401 1.93 3.55 20.02
C ARG A 401 1.49 2.28 19.32
N ALA A 402 0.23 1.87 19.47
CA ALA A 402 -0.30 0.69 18.81
C ALA A 402 -0.25 0.81 17.28
N TRP A 403 -0.57 2.00 16.75
CA TRP A 403 -0.42 2.31 15.33
C TRP A 403 1.02 2.15 14.84
N ASP A 404 1.97 2.78 15.52
CA ASP A 404 3.39 2.76 15.12
C ASP A 404 4.01 1.36 15.22
N GLN A 405 3.63 0.58 16.25
CA GLN A 405 4.14 -0.78 16.45
C GLN A 405 3.83 -1.70 15.27
N ARG A 406 2.69 -1.51 14.60
CA ARG A 406 2.31 -2.24 13.38
C ARG A 406 3.36 -2.12 12.27
N TRP A 407 4.04 -0.98 12.21
CA TRP A 407 4.97 -0.61 11.13
C TRP A 407 6.42 -0.52 11.61
N LEU A 408 6.72 -1.03 12.82
CA LEU A 408 8.05 -0.91 13.40
C LEU A 408 9.09 -1.66 12.58
N ARG A 409 8.77 -2.90 12.18
CA ARG A 409 9.70 -3.80 11.48
C ARG A 409 9.75 -3.56 9.97
N CYS A 410 8.59 -3.31 9.34
CA CYS A 410 8.47 -3.18 7.89
C CYS A 410 7.61 -1.99 7.50
N CYS A 411 7.90 -1.45 6.32
CA CYS A 411 7.05 -0.54 5.57
C CYS A 411 5.70 -1.20 5.23
N PRO A 412 4.61 -0.45 5.04
CA PRO A 412 3.35 -1.00 4.52
C PRO A 412 3.51 -1.83 3.25
N CYS A 413 4.54 -1.61 2.43
CA CYS A 413 4.81 -2.45 1.24
C CYS A 413 5.52 -3.80 1.57
N GLY A 414 5.76 -4.08 2.85
CA GLY A 414 6.49 -5.24 3.37
C GLY A 414 8.02 -5.12 3.35
N GLY A 415 8.59 -4.05 2.81
CA GLY A 415 10.04 -3.86 2.75
C GLY A 415 10.61 -3.42 4.10
N GLN A 416 11.82 -3.86 4.41
CA GLN A 416 12.52 -3.49 5.64
C GLN A 416 12.89 -2.01 5.65
N TRP A 417 13.08 -1.49 6.86
CA TRP A 417 13.52 -0.13 7.09
C TRP A 417 15.05 -0.07 7.15
N LYS A 418 15.66 0.84 6.38
CA LYS A 418 17.04 1.28 6.59
C LYS A 418 17.06 2.67 7.20
N PHE A 419 18.06 2.95 8.04
CA PHE A 419 18.30 4.30 8.54
C PHE A 419 18.97 5.14 7.46
N VAL A 420 18.52 6.40 7.32
CA VAL A 420 19.13 7.35 6.40
C VAL A 420 19.36 8.65 7.16
N GLU A 421 20.63 8.99 7.36
CA GLU A 421 21.05 10.34 7.70
C GLU A 421 21.31 11.06 6.36
N ILE A 422 20.47 12.02 6.02
CA ILE A 422 20.73 12.89 4.87
C ILE A 422 21.61 14.03 5.39
N PRO A 423 22.87 14.17 4.92
CA PRO A 423 23.73 15.28 5.31
C PRO A 423 23.01 16.60 5.04
N LYS A 424 23.05 17.54 5.99
CA LYS A 424 22.57 18.90 5.75
C LYS A 424 23.46 19.50 4.66
N SER A 425 22.87 19.80 3.50
CA SER A 425 23.51 20.58 2.42
C SER A 425 23.76 22.01 2.86
#